data_AF-G7WBR3-F1
#
_entry.id   AF-G7WBR3-F1
#
_cell.length_a   1.000
_cell.length_b   1.000
_cell.length_c   1.000
_cell.angle_alpha   90.00
_cell.angle_beta   90.00
_cell.angle_gamma   90.00
#
_symmetry.space_group_name_H-M   'P 1'
#
loop_
_entity.id
_entity.type
_entity.pdbx_description
1 polymer ?
#
loop_
_entity_poly.entity_id
_entity_poly.type
_entity_poly.pdbx_seq_one_letter_code
_entity_poly.pdbx_strand_id
1 'polypeptide(L)'
;MIKIQNKLTLGLVSGLLGELVIMSINRLFVKLGLVQSSLRLMSLQVVKCRRWIPLTSKKDIWLSIGISTFFCINGGLMITYLLSFNKRLCLLKGFVLGTVGGIIPYVFKQAKLIKDFKKPISKIMCLVSHGFFGLTVALVVKTFGNKDNNCQTKR
;
A
#
# COMPACT_ATOMS: atom_id res chain seq x y z
N MET A 1 -7.36 -24.11 -9.86
CA MET A 1 -7.02 -22.82 -9.21
C MET A 1 -8.11 -21.82 -9.55
N ILE A 2 -8.79 -21.23 -8.55
CA ILE A 2 -9.93 -20.32 -8.78
C ILE A 2 -9.40 -19.01 -9.37
N LYS A 3 -9.98 -18.58 -10.50
CA LYS A 3 -9.63 -17.34 -11.20
C LYS A 3 -10.70 -16.27 -10.96
N ILE A 4 -10.28 -15.06 -10.58
CA ILE A 4 -11.18 -13.93 -10.32
C ILE A 4 -11.37 -13.14 -11.61
N GLN A 5 -12.62 -13.10 -12.08
CA GLN A 5 -13.05 -12.33 -13.25
C GLN A 5 -13.43 -10.88 -12.94
N ASN A 6 -13.76 -10.53 -11.71
CA ASN A 6 -14.04 -9.13 -11.39
C ASN A 6 -12.76 -8.39 -10.97
N LYS A 7 -12.35 -7.37 -11.72
CA LYS A 7 -11.16 -6.53 -11.41
C LYS A 7 -11.29 -5.82 -10.07
N LEU A 8 -12.50 -5.41 -9.69
CA LEU A 8 -12.78 -4.79 -8.40
C LEU A 8 -12.49 -5.79 -7.28
N THR A 9 -13.09 -6.98 -7.34
CA THR A 9 -12.87 -8.04 -6.34
C THR A 9 -11.41 -8.46 -6.28
N LEU A 10 -10.74 -8.61 -7.43
CA LEU A 10 -9.31 -8.93 -7.48
C LEU A 10 -8.46 -7.84 -6.82
N GLY A 11 -8.77 -6.57 -7.07
CA GLY A 11 -8.05 -5.44 -6.49
C GLY A 11 -8.30 -5.25 -4.98
N LEU A 12 -9.52 -5.54 -4.51
CA LEU A 12 -9.84 -5.59 -3.08
C LEU A 12 -9.03 -6.67 -2.37
N VAL A 13 -9.06 -7.90 -2.91
CA VAL A 13 -8.32 -9.04 -2.33
C VAL A 13 -6.81 -8.81 -2.38
N SER A 14 -6.27 -8.32 -3.50
CA SER A 14 -4.85 -8.04 -3.63
C SER A 14 -4.39 -6.90 -2.72
N GLY A 15 -5.20 -5.85 -2.56
CA GLY A 15 -4.94 -4.74 -1.63
C GLY A 15 -4.92 -5.19 -0.17
N LEU A 16 -5.87 -6.04 0.25
CA LEU A 16 -5.92 -6.60 1.60
C LEU A 16 -4.72 -7.54 1.88
N LEU A 17 -4.36 -8.41 0.93
CA LEU A 17 -3.18 -9.27 1.07
C LEU A 17 -1.89 -8.45 1.08
N GLY A 18 -1.81 -7.41 0.24
CA GLY A 18 -0.72 -6.44 0.26
C GLY A 18 -0.60 -5.73 1.60
N GLU A 19 -1.72 -5.34 2.21
CA GLU A 19 -1.74 -4.70 3.54
C GLU A 19 -1.08 -5.58 4.61
N LEU A 20 -1.39 -6.89 4.61
CA LEU A 20 -0.77 -7.82 5.55
C LEU A 20 0.75 -7.86 5.40
N VAL A 21 1.24 -7.88 4.16
CA VAL A 21 2.68 -7.91 3.87
C VAL A 21 3.35 -6.60 4.28
N ILE A 22 2.81 -5.45 3.85
CA ILE A 22 3.42 -4.14 4.17
C ILE A 22 3.41 -3.86 5.68
N MET A 23 2.34 -4.25 6.38
CA MET A 23 2.26 -4.12 7.83
C MET A 23 3.26 -5.01 8.55
N SER A 24 3.47 -6.23 8.06
CA SER A 24 4.44 -7.18 8.63
C SER A 24 5.87 -6.67 8.45
N ILE A 25 6.22 -6.24 7.25
CA ILE A 25 7.53 -5.65 6.92
C ILE A 25 7.76 -4.38 7.75
N ASN A 26 6.77 -3.49 7.81
CA ASN A 26 6.89 -2.26 8.59
C ASN A 26 7.05 -2.54 10.10
N ARG A 27 6.33 -3.52 10.65
CA ARG A 27 6.51 -3.94 12.05
C ARG A 27 7.93 -4.46 12.29
N LEU A 28 8.48 -5.24 11.35
CA LEU A 28 9.86 -5.71 11.42
C LEU A 28 10.85 -4.54 11.39
N PHE A 29 10.67 -3.56 10.49
CA PHE A 29 11.53 -2.39 10.41
C PHE A 29 11.48 -1.50 11.65
N VAL A 30 10.31 -1.38 12.28
CA VAL A 30 10.18 -0.67 13.57
C VAL A 30 10.93 -1.44 14.67
N LYS A 31 10.77 -2.77 14.74
CA LYS A 31 11.50 -3.60 15.73
C LYS A 31 13.02 -3.54 15.55
N LEU A 32 13.49 -3.49 14.31
CA LEU A 32 14.91 -3.36 13.98
C LEU A 32 15.45 -1.92 14.12
N GLY A 33 14.62 -0.94 14.52
CA GLY A 33 15.01 0.46 14.66
C GLY A 33 15.31 1.18 13.34
N LEU A 34 14.98 0.56 12.20
CA LEU A 34 15.19 1.09 10.86
C LEU A 34 14.16 2.18 10.51
N VAL A 35 12.97 2.13 11.11
CA VAL A 35 11.90 3.11 10.94
C VAL A 35 11.40 3.58 12.31
N GLN A 36 11.18 4.88 12.45
CA GLN A 36 10.85 5.50 13.75
C GLN A 36 9.37 5.36 14.12
N SER A 37 8.48 5.42 13.14
CA SER A 37 7.03 5.33 13.33
C SER A 37 6.43 4.29 12.41
N SER A 38 5.45 3.55 12.92
CA SER A 38 4.72 2.60 12.09
C SER A 38 3.82 3.30 11.06
N LEU A 39 3.55 2.64 9.93
CA LEU A 39 2.60 3.12 8.91
C LEU A 39 1.22 3.46 9.49
N ARG A 40 0.79 2.73 10.52
CA ARG A 40 -0.45 3.02 11.27
C ARG A 40 -0.42 4.38 11.98
N LEU A 41 0.71 4.74 12.58
CA LEU A 41 0.83 6.05 13.23
C LEU A 41 0.87 7.17 12.19
N MET A 42 1.51 6.94 11.04
CA MET A 42 1.51 7.89 9.92
C MET A 42 0.11 8.08 9.33
N SER A 43 -0.68 7.02 9.14
CA SER A 43 -2.05 7.11 8.62
C SER A 43 -2.96 7.91 9.56
N LEU A 44 -2.78 7.77 10.87
CA LEU A 44 -3.50 8.56 11.86
C LEU A 44 -3.14 10.06 11.80
N GLN A 45 -1.87 10.40 11.52
CA GLN A 45 -1.42 11.79 11.38
C GLN A 45 -2.09 12.50 10.21
N VAL A 46 -2.31 11.80 9.09
CA VAL A 46 -3.02 12.35 7.92
C VAL A 46 -4.44 12.81 8.29
N VAL A 47 -5.14 12.07 9.15
CA VAL A 47 -6.51 12.43 9.59
C VAL A 47 -6.53 13.45 10.73
N LYS A 48 -5.48 13.51 11.55
CA LYS A 48 -5.29 14.53 12.60
C LYS A 48 -5.09 15.96 12.06
N CYS A 49 -4.99 16.17 10.75
CA CYS A 49 -4.82 17.52 10.21
C CYS A 49 -5.99 18.47 10.54
N ARG A 50 -7.18 17.96 10.87
CA ARG A 50 -8.26 18.76 11.46
C ARG A 50 -8.17 18.73 12.98
N ARG A 51 -8.01 19.90 13.62
CA ARG A 51 -8.05 20.15 15.08
C ARG A 51 -9.29 19.61 15.82
N TRP A 52 -10.28 19.08 15.09
CA TRP A 52 -11.64 18.83 15.56
C TRP A 52 -11.90 17.38 16.01
N ILE A 53 -10.93 16.48 15.88
CA ILE A 53 -11.10 15.08 16.30
C ILE A 53 -10.29 14.86 17.59
N PRO A 54 -10.90 15.05 18.77
CA PRO A 54 -10.28 14.66 20.04
C PRO A 54 -10.21 13.14 20.06
N LEU A 55 -8.99 12.62 19.95
CA LEU A 55 -8.72 11.19 19.88
C LEU A 55 -8.53 10.65 21.32
N THR A 56 -9.49 9.84 21.76
CA THR A 56 -9.45 9.09 23.02
C THR A 56 -8.83 7.71 22.74
N SER A 57 -7.72 7.41 23.42
CA SER A 57 -6.67 6.42 23.07
C SER A 57 -7.10 5.04 22.54
N LYS A 58 -8.30 4.54 22.87
CA LYS A 58 -8.78 3.22 22.42
C LYS A 58 -9.50 3.23 21.06
N LYS A 59 -10.20 4.32 20.70
CA LYS A 59 -10.90 4.44 19.40
C LYS A 59 -9.94 4.72 18.24
N ASP A 60 -8.78 5.30 18.56
CA ASP A 60 -7.78 5.75 17.59
C ASP A 60 -7.06 4.59 16.89
N ILE A 61 -6.95 3.44 17.56
CA ILE A 61 -6.29 2.24 17.02
C ILE A 61 -7.12 1.69 15.85
N TRP A 62 -8.44 1.55 16.05
CA TRP A 62 -9.35 1.08 15.01
C TRP A 62 -9.46 2.07 13.86
N LEU A 63 -9.49 3.37 14.17
CA LEU A 63 -9.47 4.42 13.15
C LEU A 63 -8.19 4.38 12.30
N SER A 64 -7.03 4.27 12.95
CA SER A 64 -5.73 4.13 12.28
C SER A 64 -5.65 2.91 11.37
N ILE A 65 -6.19 1.77 11.84
CA ILE A 65 -6.31 0.54 11.04
C ILE A 65 -7.22 0.81 9.84
N GLY A 66 -8.44 1.30 10.05
CA GLY A 66 -9.41 1.54 8.97
C GLY A 66 -8.88 2.49 7.90
N ILE A 67 -8.24 3.59 8.30
CA ILE A 67 -7.61 4.53 7.34
C ILE A 67 -6.47 3.85 6.58
N SER A 68 -5.63 3.08 7.27
CA SER A 68 -4.52 2.39 6.62
C SER A 68 -5.02 1.34 5.63
N THR A 69 -6.03 0.55 6.01
CA THR A 69 -6.70 -0.42 5.16
C THR A 69 -7.31 0.27 3.94
N PHE A 70 -7.96 1.42 4.13
CA PHE A 70 -8.50 2.22 3.03
C PHE A 70 -7.41 2.62 2.02
N PHE A 71 -6.25 3.12 2.47
CA PHE A 71 -5.14 3.46 1.57
C PHE A 71 -4.57 2.23 0.87
N CYS A 72 -4.39 1.10 1.57
CA CYS A 72 -3.90 -0.14 0.97
C CYS A 72 -4.88 -0.71 -0.06
N ILE A 73 -6.18 -0.70 0.20
CA ILE A 73 -7.21 -1.13 -0.75
C ILE A 73 -7.19 -0.26 -2.01
N ASN A 74 -7.18 1.07 -1.86
CA ASN A 74 -7.11 1.99 -3.00
C ASN A 74 -5.83 1.79 -3.81
N GLY A 75 -4.68 1.62 -3.13
CA GLY A 75 -3.42 1.28 -3.78
C GLY A 75 -3.47 -0.05 -4.54
N GLY A 76 -4.06 -1.09 -3.94
CA GLY A 76 -4.25 -2.40 -4.54
C GLY A 76 -5.15 -2.37 -5.78
N LEU A 77 -6.26 -1.64 -5.71
CA LEU A 77 -7.15 -1.39 -6.84
C LEU A 77 -6.43 -0.67 -7.98
N MET A 78 -5.72 0.41 -7.67
CA MET A 78 -5.00 1.20 -8.67
C MET A 78 -3.91 0.38 -9.36
N ILE A 79 -3.09 -0.34 -8.60
CA ILE A 79 -2.05 -1.21 -9.17
C ILE A 79 -2.68 -2.34 -10.00
N THR A 80 -3.74 -2.97 -9.50
CA THR A 80 -4.46 -4.03 -10.23
C THR A 80 -5.00 -3.53 -11.57
N TYR A 81 -5.58 -2.33 -11.58
CA TYR A 81 -6.10 -1.70 -12.79
C TYR A 81 -4.98 -1.37 -13.77
N LEU A 82 -3.89 -0.76 -13.31
CA LEU A 82 -2.72 -0.43 -14.14
C LEU A 82 -2.05 -1.68 -14.75
N LEU A 83 -1.94 -2.76 -13.98
CA LEU A 83 -1.38 -4.03 -14.46
C LEU A 83 -2.29 -4.74 -15.46
N SER A 84 -3.60 -4.45 -15.46
CA SER A 84 -4.55 -5.04 -16.41
C SER A 84 -4.32 -4.57 -17.86
N PHE A 85 -3.67 -3.43 -18.07
CA PHE A 85 -3.42 -2.87 -19.41
C PHE A 85 -2.21 -3.50 -20.12
N ASN A 86 -1.17 -3.91 -19.39
CA ASN A 86 0.05 -4.43 -20.03
C ASN A 86 0.78 -5.47 -19.17
N LYS A 87 0.77 -6.71 -19.67
CA LYS A 87 1.21 -7.92 -18.97
C LYS A 87 2.73 -8.11 -18.89
N ARG A 88 3.52 -7.44 -19.74
CA ARG A 88 4.98 -7.59 -19.71
C ARG A 88 5.53 -7.00 -18.42
N LEU A 89 6.43 -7.74 -17.79
CA LEU A 89 7.13 -7.35 -16.56
C LEU A 89 6.17 -7.00 -15.39
N CYS A 90 5.03 -7.70 -15.30
CA CYS A 90 3.97 -7.44 -14.31
C CYS A 90 4.48 -7.31 -12.86
N LEU A 91 5.39 -8.19 -12.43
CA LEU A 91 5.97 -8.14 -11.08
C LEU A 91 6.85 -6.90 -10.86
N LEU A 92 7.72 -6.58 -11.84
CA LEU A 92 8.58 -5.39 -11.77
C LEU A 92 7.74 -4.11 -11.78
N LYS A 93 6.72 -4.03 -12.64
CA LYS A 93 5.77 -2.92 -12.66
C LYS A 93 5.03 -2.79 -11.33
N GLY A 94 4.59 -3.90 -10.75
CA GLY A 94 3.99 -3.94 -9.42
C GLY A 94 4.91 -3.32 -8.38
N PHE A 95 6.17 -3.77 -8.33
CA PHE A 95 7.17 -3.24 -7.40
C PHE A 95 7.41 -1.73 -7.61
N VAL A 96 7.58 -1.28 -8.85
CA VAL A 96 7.79 0.14 -9.17
C VAL A 96 6.57 0.99 -8.80
N LEU A 97 5.36 0.57 -9.17
CA LEU A 97 4.12 1.27 -8.81
C LEU A 97 3.92 1.34 -7.30
N GLY A 98 4.22 0.25 -6.59
CA GLY A 98 4.24 0.23 -5.13
C GLY A 98 5.23 1.27 -4.58
N THR A 99 6.46 1.25 -5.06
CA THR A 99 7.53 2.16 -4.63
C THR A 99 7.16 3.63 -4.86
N VAL A 100 6.56 3.95 -6.01
CA VAL A 100 6.04 5.29 -6.32
C VAL A 100 4.91 5.67 -5.36
N GLY A 101 4.02 4.74 -5.01
CA GLY A 101 3.03 4.94 -3.95
C GLY A 101 3.66 5.28 -2.59
N GLY A 102 4.84 4.71 -2.30
CA GLY A 102 5.66 5.05 -1.14
C GLY A 102 6.18 6.49 -1.11
N ILE A 103 5.99 7.27 -2.19
CA ILE A 103 6.30 8.71 -2.22
C ILE A 103 5.22 9.55 -1.53
N ILE A 104 3.96 9.07 -1.53
CA ILE A 104 2.80 9.81 -1.00
C ILE A 104 3.02 10.28 0.45
N PRO A 105 3.56 9.47 1.38
CA PRO A 105 3.89 9.94 2.74
C PRO A 105 4.87 11.13 2.77
N TYR A 106 5.76 11.28 1.78
CA TYR A 106 6.66 12.44 1.70
C TYR A 106 5.95 13.70 1.23
N VAL A 107 5.02 13.58 0.28
CA VAL A 107 4.18 14.70 -0.14
C VAL A 107 3.38 15.21 1.06
N PHE A 108 2.79 14.30 1.84
CA PHE A 108 2.12 14.65 3.09
C PHE A 108 3.07 15.22 4.16
N LYS A 109 4.33 14.79 4.21
CA LYS A 109 5.34 15.42 5.07
C LYS A 109 5.61 16.87 4.65
N GLN A 110 5.77 17.15 3.36
CA GLN A 110 5.98 18.52 2.85
C GLN A 110 4.79 19.43 3.14
N ALA A 111 3.57 18.89 3.06
CA ALA A 111 2.34 19.56 3.48
C ALA A 111 2.19 19.69 5.01
N LYS A 112 3.23 19.35 5.80
CA LYS A 112 3.25 19.38 7.28
C LYS A 112 2.19 18.50 7.96
N LEU A 113 1.64 17.52 7.24
CA LEU A 113 0.63 16.58 7.75
C LEU A 113 1.27 15.43 8.53
N ILE A 114 2.49 15.04 8.15
CA ILE A 114 3.25 13.93 8.76
C ILE A 114 4.60 14.46 9.27
N LYS A 115 5.00 14.08 10.48
CA LYS A 115 6.26 14.56 11.11
C LYS A 115 7.42 13.54 11.08
N ASP A 116 7.18 12.33 10.58
CA ASP A 116 7.93 11.12 11.00
C ASP A 116 9.07 10.63 10.09
N PHE A 117 9.74 11.53 9.36
CA PHE A 117 10.94 11.16 8.59
C PHE A 117 12.17 11.97 9.03
N LYS A 118 12.67 11.71 10.24
CA LYS A 118 13.89 12.35 10.75
C LYS A 118 15.16 11.73 10.15
N LYS A 119 15.21 10.40 9.97
CA LYS A 119 16.37 9.69 9.42
C LYS A 119 16.20 9.41 7.92
N PRO A 120 17.26 9.52 7.10
CA PRO A 120 17.21 9.19 5.67
C PRO A 120 16.91 7.69 5.44
N ILE A 121 17.41 6.82 6.31
CA ILE A 121 17.18 5.36 6.22
C ILE A 121 15.69 5.00 6.35
N SER A 122 14.94 5.72 7.19
CA SER A 122 13.49 5.52 7.32
C SER A 122 12.76 5.80 6.02
N LYS A 123 13.30 6.69 5.18
CA LYS A 123 12.71 6.99 3.87
C LYS A 123 12.92 5.82 2.91
N ILE A 124 14.15 5.33 2.82
CA ILE A 124 14.49 4.20 1.96
C ILE A 124 13.65 2.97 2.37
N MET A 125 13.56 2.68 3.67
CA MET A 125 12.80 1.55 4.17
C MET A 125 11.30 1.68 3.92
N CYS A 126 10.75 2.90 4.00
CA CYS A 126 9.36 3.16 3.62
C CYS A 126 9.11 2.88 2.12
N LEU A 127 10.02 3.33 1.24
CA LEU A 127 9.93 3.03 -0.20
C LEU A 127 10.01 1.53 -0.46
N VAL A 128 10.96 0.84 0.18
CA VAL A 128 11.14 -0.61 0.06
C VAL A 128 9.91 -1.38 0.52
N SER A 129 9.31 -1.02 1.67
CA SER A 129 8.08 -1.68 2.14
C SER A 129 6.92 -1.50 1.16
N HIS A 130 6.79 -0.32 0.57
CA HIS A 130 5.77 -0.08 -0.46
C HIS A 130 6.08 -0.79 -1.79
N GLY A 131 7.36 -0.97 -2.13
CA GLY A 131 7.75 -1.83 -3.24
C GLY A 131 7.30 -3.28 -3.03
N PHE A 132 7.52 -3.84 -1.84
CA PHE A 132 7.04 -5.19 -1.50
C PHE A 132 5.51 -5.29 -1.47
N PHE A 133 4.80 -4.24 -1.05
CA PHE A 133 3.35 -4.15 -1.20
C PHE A 133 2.94 -4.31 -2.67
N GLY A 134 3.50 -3.49 -3.56
CA GLY A 134 3.14 -3.52 -4.98
C GLY A 134 3.55 -4.83 -5.67
N LEU A 135 4.66 -5.44 -5.26
CA LEU A 135 5.07 -6.77 -5.70
C LEU A 135 4.05 -7.84 -5.29
N THR A 136 3.57 -7.78 -4.04
CA THR A 136 2.55 -8.71 -3.52
C THR A 136 1.25 -8.57 -4.31
N VAL A 137 0.80 -7.33 -4.54
CA VAL A 137 -0.39 -7.06 -5.36
C VAL A 137 -0.22 -7.65 -6.76
N ALA A 138 0.92 -7.40 -7.41
CA ALA A 138 1.19 -7.95 -8.74
C ALA A 138 1.25 -9.47 -8.78
N LEU A 139 1.77 -10.11 -7.72
CA LEU A 139 1.80 -11.56 -7.59
C LEU A 139 0.37 -12.11 -7.48
N VAL A 140 -0.48 -11.52 -6.64
CA VAL A 140 -1.90 -11.90 -6.51
C VAL A 140 -2.63 -11.72 -7.84
N VAL A 141 -2.42 -10.59 -8.53
CA VAL A 141 -3.04 -10.32 -9.84
C VAL A 141 -2.58 -11.33 -10.89
N LYS A 142 -1.29 -11.64 -10.95
CA LYS A 142 -0.72 -12.64 -11.89
C LYS A 142 -1.26 -14.04 -11.61
N THR A 143 -1.36 -14.42 -10.34
CA THR A 143 -1.77 -15.76 -9.92
C THR A 143 -3.28 -15.93 -10.04
N PHE A 144 -4.08 -15.04 -9.46
CA PHE A 144 -5.54 -15.19 -9.36
C PHE A 144 -6.33 -14.46 -10.45
N GLY A 145 -5.74 -13.52 -11.19
CA GLY A 145 -6.42 -12.84 -12.30
C GLY A 145 -6.73 -13.78 -13.47
N ASN A 146 -7.96 -13.73 -13.98
CA ASN A 146 -8.37 -14.49 -15.16
C ASN A 146 -7.75 -13.94 -16.47
N LYS A 147 -7.65 -14.77 -17.52
CA LYS A 147 -7.12 -14.39 -18.84
C LYS A 147 -7.96 -13.30 -19.54
N ASP A 148 -9.25 -13.14 -19.21
CA ASP A 148 -10.13 -12.14 -19.85
C ASP A 148 -10.12 -10.76 -19.17
N ASN A 149 -9.68 -10.68 -17.91
CA ASN A 149 -9.31 -9.41 -17.26
C ASN A 149 -8.00 -8.82 -17.78
N ASN A 150 -7.34 -9.61 -18.60
CA ASN A 150 -5.98 -9.53 -19.03
C ASN A 150 -6.11 -9.32 -20.53
N CYS A 151 -6.20 -8.07 -21.00
CA CYS A 151 -6.52 -7.74 -22.39
C CYS A 151 -5.97 -8.75 -23.40
N GLN A 152 -6.89 -9.25 -24.24
CA GLN A 152 -6.58 -10.01 -25.44
C GLN A 152 -5.49 -9.26 -26.20
N THR A 153 -4.30 -9.84 -26.29
CA THR A 153 -3.45 -9.58 -27.45
C THR A 153 -4.20 -10.17 -28.63
N LYS A 154 -4.99 -9.35 -29.32
CA LYS A 154 -5.26 -9.60 -30.74
C LYS A 154 -3.88 -9.68 -31.40
N ARG A 155 -3.57 -10.88 -31.90
CA ARG A 155 -2.46 -11.10 -32.82
C ARG A 155 -2.70 -10.28 -34.08
#